data_AF-N1W425-F1
#
_entry.id   AF-N1W425-F1
#
_cell.length_a   1.000
_cell.length_b   1.000
_cell.length_c   1.000
_cell.angle_alpha   90.00
_cell.angle_beta   90.00
_cell.angle_gamma   90.00
#
_symmetry.space_group_name_H-M   'P 1'
#
loop_
_entity.id
_entity.type
_entity.pdbx_description
1 polymer ?
#
loop_
_entity_poly.entity_id
_entity_poly.type
_entity_poly.pdbx_seq_one_letter_code
_entity_poly.pdbx_strand_id
1 'polypeptide(L)' 'MTILQADSAGAKRLRSEAKSESRLIDATGGRKTRSVLVLDSGHILLSAIRPESLSKRLESGDNHFAEGEEESED' A
#
# COMPACT_ATOMS: atom_id res chain seq x y z
N MET A 1 2.57 10.08 7.59
CA MET A 1 2.35 8.79 6.91
C MET A 1 3.69 8.27 6.41
N THR A 2 3.93 6.97 6.51
CA THR A 2 5.18 6.32 6.06
C THR A 2 4.87 5.24 5.03
N ILE A 3 5.74 5.08 4.03
CA ILE A 3 5.63 4.02 3.01
C ILE A 3 6.77 3.02 3.21
N LEU A 4 6.43 1.73 3.21
CA LEU A 4 7.38 0.63 3.34
C LEU A 4 7.29 -0.30 2.12
N GLN A 5 8.42 -0.91 1.76
CA GLN A 5 8.45 -2.04 0.84
C GLN A 5 7.78 -3.26 1.48
N ALA A 6 6.94 -3.95 0.72
CA ALA A 6 6.11 -5.05 1.21
C ALA A 6 6.92 -6.27 1.70
N ASP A 7 8.13 -6.47 1.20
CA ASP A 7 9.01 -7.59 1.54
C ASP A 7 9.91 -7.33 2.76
N SER A 8 10.00 -6.08 3.21
CA SER A 8 10.80 -5.68 4.36
C SER A 8 10.34 -6.40 5.65
N ALA A 9 11.29 -6.68 6.55
CA ALA A 9 10.99 -7.33 7.83
C ALA A 9 10.00 -6.50 8.67
N GLY A 10 10.15 -5.17 8.66
CA GLY A 10 9.23 -4.25 9.34
C GLY A 10 7.81 -4.30 8.78
N ALA A 11 7.64 -4.29 7.46
CA ALA A 11 6.32 -4.38 6.84
C ALA A 11 5.60 -5.71 7.16
N LYS A 12 6.33 -6.83 7.15
CA LYS A 12 5.76 -8.14 7.52
C LYS A 12 5.27 -8.16 8.97
N ARG A 13 6.05 -7.58 9.89
CA ARG A 13 5.67 -7.45 11.30
C ARG A 13 4.42 -6.59 11.46
N LEU A 14 4.42 -5.38 10.91
CA LEU A 14 3.30 -4.44 11.00
C LEU A 14 2.02 -5.00 10.40
N ARG A 15 2.11 -5.72 9.26
CA ARG A 15 0.97 -6.41 8.67
C ARG A 15 0.37 -7.45 9.61
N SER A 16 1.21 -8.25 10.27
CA SER A 16 0.73 -9.27 11.23
C SER A 16 0.04 -8.63 12.44
N GLU A 17 0.64 -7.59 13.00
CA GLU A 17 0.13 -6.85 14.16
C GLU A 17 -1.19 -6.14 13.86
N ALA A 18 -1.26 -5.41 12.74
CA ALA A 18 -2.48 -4.75 12.32
C ALA A 18 -3.60 -5.74 11.97
N LYS A 19 -3.26 -6.95 11.48
CA LYS A 19 -4.25 -8.01 11.26
C LYS A 19 -4.85 -8.51 12.58
N SER A 20 -4.02 -8.72 13.61
CA SER A 20 -4.52 -9.13 14.93
C SER A 20 -5.36 -8.07 15.63
N GLU A 21 -5.12 -6.80 15.32
CA GLU A 21 -5.82 -5.66 15.93
C GLU A 21 -6.99 -5.13 15.08
N SER A 22 -7.36 -5.81 13.99
CA SER A 22 -8.42 -5.35 13.07
C SER A 22 -8.18 -3.95 12.48
N ARG A 23 -6.91 -3.55 12.31
CA ARG A 23 -6.48 -2.27 11.71
C ARG A 23 -5.81 -2.43 10.34
N LEU A 24 -5.86 -3.62 9.76
CA LEU A 24 -5.31 -3.90 8.43
C LEU A 24 -6.39 -3.70 7.36
N ILE A 25 -6.10 -2.84 6.40
CA ILE A 25 -6.96 -2.57 5.24
C ILE A 25 -6.27 -3.07 3.99
N ASP A 26 -6.97 -3.88 3.20
CA ASP A 26 -6.50 -4.33 1.90
C ASP A 26 -7.03 -3.42 0.79
N ALA A 27 -6.14 -2.63 0.20
CA ALA A 27 -6.43 -1.77 -0.95
C ALA A 27 -5.73 -2.26 -2.23
N THR A 28 -5.38 -3.54 -2.31
CA THR A 28 -4.69 -4.12 -3.46
C THR A 28 -5.63 -4.45 -4.62
N GLY A 29 -6.92 -4.68 -4.32
CA GLY A 29 -7.90 -5.16 -5.29
C GLY A 29 -7.59 -6.57 -5.81
N GLY A 30 -7.03 -7.44 -4.96
CA GLY A 30 -6.64 -8.81 -5.33
C GLY A 30 -5.27 -8.93 -6.03
N ARG A 31 -4.62 -7.80 -6.33
CA ARG A 31 -3.27 -7.78 -6.91
C ARG A 31 -2.19 -8.02 -5.86
N LYS A 32 -0.99 -8.38 -6.32
CA LYS A 32 0.18 -8.55 -5.43
C LYS A 32 0.47 -7.27 -4.64
N THR A 33 0.56 -7.37 -3.32
CA THR A 33 1.03 -6.27 -2.46
C THR A 33 2.45 -5.87 -2.84
N ARG A 34 2.64 -4.60 -3.23
CA ARG A 34 3.94 -4.01 -3.57
C ARG A 34 4.43 -3.04 -2.50
N SER A 35 3.52 -2.42 -1.75
CA SER A 35 3.84 -1.50 -0.67
C SER A 35 2.90 -1.64 0.51
N VAL A 36 3.36 -1.14 1.66
CA VAL A 36 2.60 -1.05 2.90
C VAL A 36 2.65 0.39 3.39
N LEU A 37 1.49 0.99 3.66
CA LEU A 37 1.38 2.36 4.16
C LEU A 37 1.01 2.35 5.64
N VAL A 38 1.73 3.14 6.44
CA VAL A 38 1.45 3.37 7.85
C VAL A 38 0.79 4.73 8.00
N LEU A 39 -0.48 4.71 8.42
CA LEU A 39 -1.27 5.91 8.65
C LEU A 39 -1.08 6.44 10.08
N ASP A 40 -1.46 7.69 10.29
CA ASP A 40 -1.43 8.39 11.58
C ASP A 40 -2.35 7.75 12.63
N SER A 41 -3.51 7.24 12.20
CA SER A 41 -4.45 6.47 13.03
C SER A 41 -3.94 5.08 13.42
N GLY A 42 -2.70 4.74 13.06
CA GLY A 42 -2.11 3.43 13.24
C GLY A 42 -2.49 2.43 12.15
N HIS A 43 -3.60 2.63 11.42
CA HIS A 43 -4.04 1.73 10.35
C HIS A 43 -2.93 1.43 9.34
N ILE A 44 -2.92 0.19 8.88
CA ILE A 44 -1.98 -0.30 7.90
C ILE A 44 -2.73 -0.59 6.60
N LEU A 45 -2.32 0.06 5.50
CA LEU A 45 -2.87 -0.21 4.17
C LEU A 45 -1.92 -1.09 3.36
N LEU A 46 -2.46 -2.13 2.74
CA LEU A 46 -1.76 -2.89 1.70
C LEU A 46 -2.08 -2.27 0.34
N SER A 47 -1.05 -2.03 -0.48
CA SER A 47 -1.23 -1.43 -1.80
C SER A 47 -0.50 -2.22 -2.88
N ALA A 48 -1.12 -2.28 -4.06
CA ALA A 48 -0.52 -2.85 -5.27
C ALA A 48 0.43 -1.87 -5.97
N ILE A 49 0.45 -0.60 -5.55
CA ILE A 49 1.31 0.44 -6.13
C ILE A 49 2.71 0.32 -5.50
N ARG A 50 3.74 0.50 -6.31
CA ARG A 50 5.13 0.47 -5.83
C ARG A 50 5.43 1.70 -4.94
N PRO A 51 6.29 1.57 -3.92
CA PRO A 51 6.65 2.69 -3.05
C PRO A 51 7.14 3.92 -3.81
N GLU A 52 7.94 3.75 -4.85
CA GLU A 52 8.52 4.85 -5.63
C GLU A 52 7.44 5.66 -6.36
N SER A 53 6.44 4.98 -6.93
CA SER A 53 5.28 5.61 -7.56
C SER A 53 4.42 6.37 -6.55
N LEU A 54 4.28 5.84 -5.32
CA LEU A 54 3.55 6.52 -4.25
C LEU A 54 4.29 7.79 -3.79
N SER A 55 5.59 7.69 -3.53
CA SER A 55 6.41 8.85 -3.13
C SER A 55 6.34 9.96 -4.16
N LYS A 56 6.46 9.62 -5.45
CA LYS A 56 6.35 10.61 -6.54
C LYS A 56 4.98 11.28 -6.58
N ARG A 57 3.88 10.53 -6.39
CA ARG A 57 2.51 11.10 -6.35
C ARG A 57 2.32 12.04 -5.16
N LEU A 58 2.86 11.68 -3.99
CA LEU A 58 2.82 12.51 -2.79
C LEU A 58 3.59 13.82 -2.96
N GLU A 59 4.75 13.78 -3.61
CA GLU A 59 5.57 14.96 -3.90
C GLU A 59 4.90 15.88 -4.93
N SER A 60 4.29 15.31 -5.97
CA SER A 60 3.64 16.09 -7.03
C SER A 60 2.32 16.74 -6.61
N GLY A 61 1.70 16.32 -5.50
CA GLY A 61 0.36 16.80 -5.11
C GLY A 61 -0.76 16.39 -6.09
N ASP A 62 -0.46 15.51 -7.05
CA ASP A 62 -1.41 15.01 -8.04
C ASP A 62 -2.36 14.01 -7.37
N ASN A 63 -3.57 14.47 -7.05
CA ASN A 63 -4.67 13.64 -6.54
C ASN A 63 -5.36 12.82 -7.65
N HIS A 64 -4.68 12.53 -8.76
CA HIS A 64 -5.23 11.64 -9.78
C HIS A 64 -5.25 10.21 -9.24
N PHE A 65 -6.45 9.74 -8.89
CA PHE A 65 -6.69 8.33 -8.61
C PHE A 65 -6.37 7.55 -9.89
N ALA A 66 -5.29 6.77 -9.87
CA ALA A 66 -4.92 5.94 -11.00
C ALA A 66 -6.04 4.91 -11.24
N GLU A 67 -6.82 5.12 -12.30
CA GLU A 67 -7.65 4.08 -12.91
C GLU A 67 -6.73 2.87 -13.13
N GLY A 68 -7.13 1.72 -12.58
CA GLY A 68 -6.34 0.51 -12.72
C GLY A 68 -6.20 0.19 -14.20
N GLU A 69 -4.97 0.04 -14.68
CA GLU A 69 -4.70 -0.68 -15.92
C GLU A 69 -5.32 -2.08 -15.76
N GLU A 70 -6.49 -2.29 -16.39
CA GLU A 70 -7.01 -3.62 -16.67
C GLU A 70 -5.96 -4.31 -17.54
N GLU A 71 -5.32 -5.33 -16.97
CA GLU A 71 -4.44 -6.22 -17.71
C GLU A 71 -5.34 -6.90 -18.76
N SER A 72 -5.28 -6.45 -20.01
CA SER A 72 -5.92 -7.12 -21.13
C SER A 72 -5.29 -8.50 -21.26
N GLU A 73 -6.05 -9.54 -20.94
CA GLU A 73 -5.72 -10.92 -21.28
C GLU A 73 -5.77 -11.06 -22.81
N ASP A 74 -4.61 -11.30 -23.44
CA ASP A 74 -4.48 -11.97 -24.74
C ASP A 74 -4.20 -13.46 -24.52
#